data_AF-A0A1W6K098-F1
#
_entry.id   AF-A0A1W6K098-F1
#
_cell.length_a   1.000
_cell.length_b   1.000
_cell.length_c   1.000
_cell.angle_alpha   90.00
_cell.angle_beta   90.00
_cell.angle_gamma   90.00
#
_symmetry.space_group_name_H-M   'P 1'
#
loop_
_entity.id
_entity.type
_entity.pdbx_description
1 polymer ?
#
loop_
_entity_poly.entity_id
_entity_poly.type
_entity_poly.pdbx_seq_one_letter_code
_entity_poly.pdbx_strand_id
1 'polypeptide(L)'
;MPNKITPLITGIDKSGKIIHKEVLVNKDTLVNIDINGDQIVIKTNTEYCVGKLSECITILKKYKLESINEYIGDKTLLEEGLEQIKGHPISAIFIVHLDNFIIPFFEGNNELNRISFEILRKYQEDIKEQINGGGRQE
;
A
#
# COMPACT_ATOMS: atom_id res chain seq x y z
N MET A 1 -12.20 10.80 -18.54
CA MET A 1 -11.46 11.22 -17.32
C MET A 1 -10.07 10.60 -17.41
N PRO A 2 -8.98 11.36 -17.20
CA PRO A 2 -7.65 10.78 -17.28
C PRO A 2 -7.52 9.67 -16.23
N ASN A 3 -6.85 8.57 -16.61
CA ASN A 3 -6.47 7.48 -15.71
C ASN A 3 -5.57 8.03 -14.59
N LYS A 4 -6.17 8.56 -13.53
CA LYS A 4 -5.46 9.00 -12.34
C LYS A 4 -5.15 7.76 -11.51
N ILE A 5 -3.88 7.54 -11.24
CA ILE A 5 -3.45 6.54 -10.27
C ILE A 5 -3.76 7.11 -8.89
N THR A 6 -4.54 6.39 -8.10
CA THR A 6 -4.94 6.80 -6.76
C THR A 6 -4.16 5.98 -5.75
N PRO A 7 -3.28 6.59 -4.93
CA PRO A 7 -2.63 5.87 -3.85
C PRO A 7 -3.66 5.48 -2.80
N LEU A 8 -3.59 4.23 -2.31
CA LEU A 8 -4.48 3.71 -1.29
C LEU A 8 -3.72 3.46 0.00
N ILE A 9 -2.61 2.71 -0.08
CA ILE A 9 -1.81 2.33 1.09
C ILE A 9 -0.31 2.46 0.79
N THR A 10 0.44 3.02 1.74
CA THR A 10 1.92 2.95 1.75
C THR A 10 2.38 2.32 3.06
N GLY A 11 3.05 1.17 2.98
CA GLY A 11 3.74 0.57 4.12
C GLY A 11 5.22 0.97 4.14
N ILE A 12 5.72 1.39 5.31
CA ILE A 12 7.08 1.88 5.52
C ILE A 12 7.66 1.22 6.77
N ASP A 13 8.87 0.68 6.68
CA ASP A 13 9.55 0.11 7.83
C ASP A 13 10.19 1.18 8.73
N LYS A 14 10.69 0.75 9.90
CA LYS A 14 11.39 1.62 10.85
C LYS A 14 12.66 2.31 10.31
N SER A 15 13.19 1.86 9.18
CA SER A 15 14.33 2.49 8.49
C SER A 15 13.91 3.55 7.48
N GLY A 16 12.60 3.76 7.30
CA GLY A 16 12.05 4.68 6.31
C GLY A 16 11.96 4.09 4.91
N LYS A 17 12.14 2.77 4.75
CA LYS A 17 12.03 2.10 3.44
C LYS A 17 10.59 1.68 3.18
N ILE A 18 10.15 1.84 1.94
CA ILE A 18 8.86 1.33 1.48
C ILE A 18 8.91 -0.19 1.45
N ILE A 19 7.96 -0.83 2.13
CA ILE A 19 7.79 -2.28 2.17
C ILE A 19 6.48 -2.74 1.52
N HIS A 20 5.55 -1.81 1.30
CA HIS A 20 4.27 -2.11 0.67
C HIS A 20 3.72 -0.89 -0.08
N LYS A 21 3.06 -1.14 -1.21
CA LYS A 21 2.25 -0.16 -1.95
C LYS A 21 0.96 -0.79 -2.42
N GLU A 22 -0.12 -0.06 -2.22
CA GLU A 22 -1.40 -0.35 -2.84
C GLU A 22 -1.88 0.89 -3.59
N VAL A 23 -2.21 0.72 -4.87
CA VAL A 23 -2.72 1.78 -5.73
C VAL A 23 -3.88 1.28 -6.57
N LEU A 24 -4.85 2.16 -6.79
CA LEU A 24 -5.90 1.97 -7.76
C LEU A 24 -5.47 2.64 -9.08
N VAL A 25 -5.11 1.82 -10.05
CA VAL A 25 -4.84 2.26 -11.42
C VAL A 25 -6.18 2.25 -12.14
N ASN A 26 -6.58 3.38 -12.73
CA ASN A 26 -7.92 3.56 -13.32
C ASN A 26 -9.06 3.27 -12.30
N LYS A 27 -10.29 2.95 -12.73
CA LYS A 27 -11.41 2.69 -11.80
C LYS A 27 -11.46 1.25 -11.30
N ASP A 28 -10.74 0.33 -11.96
CA ASP A 28 -11.04 -1.11 -11.86
C ASP A 28 -9.80 -1.97 -11.55
N THR A 29 -8.59 -1.39 -11.60
CA THR A 29 -7.35 -2.16 -11.44
C THR A 29 -6.66 -1.84 -10.13
N LEU A 30 -6.86 -2.70 -9.14
CA LEU A 30 -6.07 -2.69 -7.91
C LEU A 30 -4.69 -3.30 -8.18
N VAL A 31 -3.63 -2.59 -7.79
CA VAL A 31 -2.24 -3.08 -7.84
C VAL A 31 -1.66 -3.05 -6.44
N ASN A 32 -1.23 -4.21 -5.96
CA ASN A 32 -0.54 -4.42 -4.70
C ASN A 32 0.92 -4.76 -5.00
N ILE A 33 1.84 -4.15 -4.27
CA ILE A 33 3.27 -4.35 -4.42
C ILE A 33 3.86 -4.55 -3.02
N ASP A 34 4.33 -5.75 -2.72
CA ASP A 34 5.08 -6.03 -1.51
C ASP A 34 6.58 -6.07 -1.83
N ILE A 35 7.40 -5.51 -0.95
CA ILE A 35 8.85 -5.38 -1.13
C ILE A 35 9.55 -5.99 0.08
N ASN A 36 10.35 -7.02 -0.16
CA ASN A 36 11.12 -7.72 0.87
C ASN A 36 12.58 -7.86 0.42
N GLY A 37 13.41 -6.89 0.81
CA GLY A 37 14.78 -6.79 0.32
C GLY A 37 14.81 -6.62 -1.20
N ASP A 38 15.48 -7.54 -1.90
CA ASP A 38 15.59 -7.54 -3.36
C ASP A 38 14.39 -8.22 -4.07
N GLN A 39 13.50 -8.85 -3.30
CA GLN A 39 12.31 -9.50 -3.83
C GLN A 39 11.13 -8.53 -3.85
N ILE A 40 10.41 -8.53 -4.96
CA ILE A 40 9.14 -7.84 -5.13
C ILE A 40 8.05 -8.86 -5.45
N VAL A 41 6.86 -8.64 -4.87
CA VAL A 41 5.63 -9.33 -5.24
C VAL A 41 4.68 -8.30 -5.79
N ILE A 42 4.24 -8.46 -7.03
CA ILE A 42 3.23 -7.60 -7.65
C ILE A 42 1.99 -8.45 -7.86
N LYS A 43 0.86 -7.99 -7.32
CA LYS A 43 -0.44 -8.62 -7.49
C LYS A 43 -1.44 -7.61 -7.99
N THR A 44 -2.06 -7.91 -9.12
CA THR A 44 -3.24 -7.18 -9.60
C THR A 44 -4.48 -8.04 -9.46
N ASN A 45 -5.62 -7.52 -9.90
CA ASN A 45 -6.84 -8.30 -10.07
C ASN A 45 -6.71 -9.43 -11.11
N THR A 46 -5.72 -9.37 -12.01
CA THR A 46 -5.60 -10.28 -13.17
C THR A 46 -4.21 -10.88 -13.36
N GLU A 47 -3.19 -10.32 -12.73
CA GLU A 47 -1.78 -10.69 -12.92
C GLU A 47 -1.06 -10.84 -11.58
N TYR A 48 0.01 -11.63 -11.61
CA TYR A 48 0.86 -11.89 -10.46
C TYR A 48 2.30 -12.07 -10.90
N CYS A 49 3.24 -11.46 -10.18
CA CYS A 49 4.69 -11.66 -10.40
C CYS A 49 5.42 -11.69 -9.06
N VAL A 50 6.42 -12.57 -8.98
CA VAL A 50 7.36 -12.66 -7.86
C VAL A 50 8.75 -12.75 -8.44
N GLY A 51 9.67 -11.95 -7.94
CA GLY A 51 11.05 -11.97 -8.42
C GLY A 51 11.80 -10.72 -8.03
N LYS A 52 12.84 -10.39 -8.77
CA LYS A 52 13.50 -9.07 -8.68
C LYS A 52 12.70 -8.01 -9.40
N LEU A 53 12.94 -6.73 -9.08
CA LEU A 53 12.31 -5.60 -9.78
C LEU A 53 12.48 -5.68 -11.31
N SER A 54 13.66 -6.08 -11.78
CA SER A 54 13.95 -6.25 -13.21
C SER A 54 13.12 -7.35 -13.88
N GLU A 55 12.69 -8.37 -13.13
CA GLU A 55 11.90 -9.49 -13.63
C GLU A 55 10.42 -9.12 -13.72
N CYS A 56 9.92 -8.31 -12.79
CA CYS A 56 8.53 -7.85 -12.77
C CYS A 56 8.29 -6.49 -13.46
N ILE A 57 9.33 -5.88 -14.05
CA ILE A 57 9.26 -4.53 -14.62
C ILE A 57 8.22 -4.38 -15.74
N THR A 58 7.93 -5.45 -16.48
CA THR A 58 6.94 -5.47 -17.55
C THR A 58 5.53 -5.17 -17.04
N ILE A 59 5.16 -5.73 -15.88
CA ILE A 59 3.88 -5.46 -15.22
C ILE A 59 3.83 -4.00 -14.75
N LEU A 60 4.89 -3.50 -14.12
CA LEU A 60 4.95 -2.10 -13.69
C LEU A 60 4.77 -1.13 -14.86
N LYS A 61 5.45 -1.36 -15.98
CA LYS A 61 5.31 -0.55 -17.20
C LYS A 61 3.91 -0.60 -17.77
N LYS A 62 3.28 -1.78 -17.81
CA LYS A 62 1.89 -1.96 -18.29
C LYS A 62 0.92 -1.06 -17.54
N TYR A 63 1.12 -0.91 -16.23
CA TYR A 63 0.28 -0.07 -15.37
C TYR A 63 0.82 1.34 -15.13
N LYS A 64 1.90 1.74 -15.82
CA LYS A 64 2.58 3.03 -15.67
C LYS A 64 3.06 3.33 -14.23
N LEU A 65 3.51 2.29 -13.53
CA LEU A 65 4.05 2.33 -12.17
C LEU A 65 5.57 2.16 -12.18
N GLU A 66 6.28 2.90 -13.04
CA GLU A 66 7.73 2.72 -13.25
C GLU A 66 8.57 3.13 -12.03
N SER A 67 8.03 4.01 -11.18
CA SER A 67 8.65 4.42 -9.92
C SER A 67 7.73 4.13 -8.74
N ILE A 68 8.09 3.10 -7.97
CA ILE A 68 7.41 2.74 -6.71
C ILE A 68 7.46 3.90 -5.70
N ASN A 69 8.50 4.73 -5.79
CA ASN A 69 8.74 5.89 -4.93
C ASN A 69 7.94 7.14 -5.36
N GLU A 70 7.30 7.18 -6.53
CA GLU A 70 6.52 8.38 -6.93
C GLU A 70 5.19 8.50 -6.19
N TYR A 71 4.67 7.39 -5.65
CA TYR A 71 3.33 7.34 -5.06
C TYR A 71 3.37 7.31 -3.54
N ILE A 72 4.29 8.04 -2.90
CA ILE A 72 4.45 8.08 -1.44
C ILE A 72 3.20 8.62 -0.73
N GLY A 73 2.39 9.41 -1.45
CA GLY A 73 1.22 10.09 -0.92
C GLY A 73 1.61 11.45 -0.35
N ASP A 74 0.85 11.96 0.62
CA ASP A 74 1.14 13.24 1.27
C ASP A 74 2.41 13.15 2.12
N LYS A 75 3.39 14.02 1.83
CA LYS A 75 4.67 14.11 2.54
C LYS A 75 4.50 14.47 4.02
N THR A 76 3.45 15.21 4.35
CA THR A 76 3.15 15.65 5.73
C THR A 76 2.72 14.46 6.57
N LEU A 77 1.80 13.62 6.07
CA LEU A 77 1.38 12.37 6.72
C LEU A 77 2.55 11.39 6.89
N LEU A 78 3.46 11.36 5.91
CA LEU A 78 4.69 10.61 6.03
C LEU A 78 5.56 11.12 7.17
N GLU A 79 5.81 12.43 7.23
CA GLU A 79 6.63 13.05 8.28
C GLU A 79 6.00 12.83 9.67
N GLU A 80 4.69 13.03 9.80
CA GLU A 80 3.94 12.74 11.04
C GLU A 80 4.05 11.27 11.46
N GLY A 81 3.91 10.33 10.52
CA GLY A 81 4.09 8.91 10.80
C GLY A 81 5.52 8.58 11.21
N LEU A 82 6.52 9.17 10.55
CA LEU A 82 7.93 8.98 10.87
C LEU A 82 8.31 9.60 12.24
N GLU A 83 7.66 10.68 12.65
CA GLU A 83 7.82 11.23 14.00
C GLU A 83 7.19 10.32 15.06
N GLN A 84 6.01 9.76 14.78
CA GLN A 84 5.33 8.83 15.71
C GLN A 84 6.11 7.53 15.93
N ILE A 85 6.91 7.06 14.96
CA ILE A 85 7.76 5.87 15.14
C ILE A 85 9.06 6.16 15.88
N LYS A 86 9.52 7.41 15.89
CA LYS A 86 10.84 7.74 16.43
C LYS A 86 10.84 7.60 17.96
N GLY A 87 11.58 6.63 18.46
CA GLY A 87 11.69 6.35 19.90
C GLY A 87 10.60 5.43 20.46
N HIS A 88 9.72 4.90 19.60
CA HIS A 88 8.71 3.91 19.97
C HIS A 88 9.07 2.52 19.42
N PRO A 89 8.61 1.42 20.04
CA PRO A 89 8.87 0.05 19.57
C PRO A 89 7.99 -0.29 18.36
N ILE A 90 8.09 0.49 17.28
CA ILE A 90 7.32 0.34 16.05
C ILE A 90 8.24 -0.22 14.95
N SER A 91 7.85 -1.35 14.38
CA SER A 91 8.58 -2.01 13.28
C SER A 91 8.23 -1.43 11.92
N ALA A 92 6.99 -0.97 11.73
CA ALA A 92 6.49 -0.41 10.48
C ALA A 92 5.24 0.44 10.70
N ILE A 93 4.92 1.30 9.73
CA ILE A 93 3.65 2.03 9.64
C ILE A 93 3.02 1.82 8.27
N PHE A 94 1.69 1.79 8.24
CA PHE A 94 0.92 1.77 7.02
C PHE A 94 0.05 3.04 6.96
N ILE A 95 0.31 3.88 5.97
CA ILE A 95 -0.43 5.11 5.72
C ILE A 95 -1.59 4.77 4.80
N VAL A 96 -2.81 5.06 5.25
CA VAL A 96 -4.06 4.93 4.47
C VAL A 96 -4.43 6.29 3.91
N HIS A 97 -4.27 6.47 2.59
CA HIS A 97 -4.26 7.80 1.95
C HIS A 97 -5.64 8.42 1.80
N LEU A 98 -6.68 7.63 1.54
CA LEU A 98 -8.02 8.20 1.31
C LEU A 98 -8.66 8.72 2.60
N ASP A 99 -8.36 8.08 3.72
CA ASP A 99 -8.95 8.37 5.03
C ASP A 99 -7.98 9.10 5.96
N ASN A 100 -6.74 9.36 5.50
CA ASN A 100 -5.70 10.10 6.21
C ASN A 100 -5.40 9.57 7.63
N PHE A 101 -5.18 8.26 7.77
CA PHE A 101 -4.76 7.68 9.04
C PHE A 101 -3.57 6.72 8.90
N ILE A 102 -2.92 6.46 10.03
CA ILE A 102 -1.71 5.65 10.13
C ILE A 102 -2.00 4.43 11.00
N ILE A 103 -1.60 3.26 10.51
CA ILE A 103 -1.70 1.99 11.22
C ILE A 103 -0.28 1.56 11.65
N PRO A 104 0.05 1.57 12.94
CA PRO A 104 1.36 1.13 13.42
C PRO A 104 1.44 -0.40 13.56
N PHE A 105 2.61 -0.95 13.31
CA PHE A 105 2.99 -2.33 13.64
C PHE A 105 4.14 -2.30 14.63
N PHE A 106 4.01 -3.03 15.72
CA PHE A 106 4.87 -2.97 16.90
C PHE A 106 5.87 -4.13 16.94
N GLU A 107 7.08 -3.85 17.41
CA GLU A 107 8.11 -4.85 17.64
C GLU A 107 7.69 -5.78 18.79
N GLY A 108 7.64 -7.09 18.52
CA GLY A 108 7.38 -8.11 19.54
C GLY A 108 5.97 -8.12 20.14
N ASN A 109 5.01 -7.36 19.59
CA ASN A 109 3.64 -7.30 20.09
C ASN A 109 2.63 -7.88 19.09
N ASN A 110 2.42 -9.20 19.20
CA ASN A 110 1.54 -9.94 18.29
C ASN A 110 0.05 -9.53 18.40
N GLU A 111 -0.40 -9.13 19.59
CA GLU A 111 -1.81 -8.78 19.82
C GLU A 111 -2.17 -7.46 19.14
N LEU A 112 -1.36 -6.41 19.35
CA LEU A 112 -1.55 -5.14 18.65
C LEU A 112 -1.37 -5.31 17.14
N ASN A 113 -0.38 -6.09 16.71
CA ASN A 113 -0.19 -6.36 15.28
C ASN A 113 -1.36 -7.09 14.65
N ARG A 114 -2.03 -8.01 15.38
CA ARG A 114 -3.26 -8.64 14.91
C ARG A 114 -4.37 -7.60 14.68
N ILE A 115 -4.55 -6.66 15.61
CA ILE A 115 -5.53 -5.57 15.47
C ILE A 115 -5.17 -4.69 14.26
N SER A 116 -3.90 -4.33 14.11
CA SER A 116 -3.41 -3.56 12.95
C SER A 116 -3.69 -4.27 11.62
N PHE A 117 -3.48 -5.59 11.56
CA PHE A 117 -3.85 -6.40 10.39
C PHE A 117 -5.36 -6.41 10.12
N GLU A 118 -6.19 -6.51 11.16
CA GLU A 118 -7.65 -6.50 11.02
C GLU A 118 -8.15 -5.15 10.47
N ILE A 119 -7.59 -4.03 10.94
CA ILE A 119 -7.90 -2.68 10.42
C ILE A 119 -7.51 -2.57 8.95
N LEU A 120 -6.28 -2.95 8.61
CA LEU A 120 -5.77 -2.89 7.23
C LEU A 120 -6.61 -3.74 6.28
N ARG A 121 -6.93 -4.97 6.71
CA ARG A 121 -7.75 -5.91 5.93
C ARG A 121 -9.15 -5.36 5.69
N LYS A 122 -9.79 -4.81 6.71
CA LYS A 122 -11.12 -4.23 6.58
C LYS A 122 -11.13 -3.10 5.56
N TYR A 123 -10.16 -2.19 5.63
CA TYR A 123 -10.01 -1.13 4.64
C TYR A 123 -9.87 -1.67 3.21
N GLN A 124 -9.03 -2.69 3.00
CA GLN A 124 -8.87 -3.32 1.69
C GLN A 124 -10.14 -4.01 1.19
N GLU A 125 -10.97 -4.56 2.08
CA GLU A 125 -12.28 -5.14 1.75
C GLU A 125 -13.27 -4.04 1.34
N ASP A 126 -13.36 -2.94 2.10
CA ASP A 126 -14.21 -1.79 1.80
C ASP A 126 -13.87 -1.16 0.43
N ILE A 127 -12.58 -1.03 0.11
CA ILE A 127 -12.13 -0.53 -1.20
C ILE A 127 -12.54 -1.48 -2.34
N LYS A 128 -12.39 -2.80 -2.15
CA LYS A 128 -12.81 -3.78 -3.15
C LYS A 128 -14.31 -3.73 -3.38
N GLU A 129 -15.11 -3.54 -2.32
CA GLU A 129 -16.56 -3.38 -2.45
C GLU A 129 -16.91 -2.10 -3.22
N GLN A 130 -16.22 -0.98 -3.00
CA GLN A 130 -16.44 0.24 -3.76
C GLN A 130 -16.11 0.07 -5.26
N ILE A 131 -15.02 -0.64 -5.57
CA ILE A 131 -14.62 -0.93 -6.96
C ILE A 131 -15.62 -1.87 -7.63
N ASN A 132 -16.03 -2.95 -6.96
CA ASN A 132 -16.91 -3.98 -7.53
C ASN A 132 -18.41 -3.65 -7.42
N GLY A 133 -18.79 -2.72 -6.54
CA GLY A 133 -20.16 -2.41 -6.13
C GLY A 133 -20.74 -1.11 -6.70
N GLY A 134 -20.00 -0.40 -7.56
CA GLY A 134 -20.48 0.76 -8.34
C GLY A 134 -21.57 0.45 -9.38
N GLY A 135 -22.21 -0.72 -9.28
CA GLY A 135 -23.36 -1.17 -10.05
C GLY A 135 -24.65 -1.24 -9.23
N ARG A 136 -24.80 -0.49 -8.14
CA ARG A 136 -26.14 -0.22 -7.59
C ARG A 136 -26.74 0.96 -8.34
N GLN A 137 -27.66 0.60 -9.23
CA GLN A 137 -28.69 1.46 -9.79
C GLN A 137 -29.34 2.28 -8.67
N GLU A 138 -29.28 3.60 -8.80
CA GLU A 138 -30.41 4.48 -8.53
C GLU A 138 -30.74 5.22 -9.82
#